data_AF-A0A2E2SDJ4-F1
#
_entry.id   AF-A0A2E2SDJ4-F1
#
_cell.length_a   1.000
_cell.length_b   1.000
_cell.length_c   1.000
_cell.angle_alpha   90.00
_cell.angle_beta   90.00
_cell.angle_gamma   90.00
#
_symmetry.space_group_name_H-M   'P 1'
#
loop_
_entity.id
_entity.type
_entity.pdbx_description
1 polymer ?
#
loop_
_entity_poly.entity_id
_entity_poly.type
_entity_poly.pdbx_seq_one_letter_code
_entity_poly.pdbx_strand_id
1 'polypeptide(L)'
;MLHLALHFLIPALVVWFFYKEQWKKSYLLLMSAMIIDLDHLIAVPIYDPNRCSIGFHPLHEPYLMILYALFLIPNKTRLFGIGLFIHLILDFSDCLV
;
A
#
# COMPACT_ATOMS: atom_id res chain seq x y z
N MET A 1 14.94 0.61 -4.96
CA MET A 1 15.15 1.81 -4.08
C MET A 1 14.13 2.90 -4.35
N LEU A 2 13.90 3.32 -5.61
CA LEU A 2 12.85 4.29 -5.94
C LEU A 2 11.46 3.80 -5.51
N HIS A 3 11.11 2.55 -5.84
CA HIS A 3 9.86 1.90 -5.42
C HIS A 3 9.58 2.05 -3.92
N LEU A 4 10.55 1.71 -3.06
CA LEU A 4 10.41 1.84 -1.62
C LEU A 4 10.21 3.31 -1.20
N ALA A 5 10.92 4.25 -1.82
CA ALA A 5 10.73 5.67 -1.53
C ALA A 5 9.32 6.16 -1.88
N LEU A 6 8.71 5.63 -2.95
CA LEU A 6 7.34 5.99 -3.34
C LEU A 6 6.31 5.56 -2.29
N HIS A 7 6.52 4.43 -1.62
CA HIS A 7 5.65 3.95 -0.54
C HIS A 7 5.57 4.91 0.66
N PHE A 8 6.56 5.79 0.84
CA PHE A 8 6.51 6.86 1.85
C PHE A 8 6.10 8.20 1.24
N LEU A 9 6.63 8.54 0.05
CA LEU A 9 6.44 9.84 -0.57
C LEU A 9 4.99 10.04 -1.02
N ILE A 10 4.37 9.05 -1.65
CA ILE A 10 3.00 9.17 -2.17
C ILE A 10 2.00 9.35 -1.03
N PRO A 11 2.01 8.55 0.06
CA PRO A 11 1.18 8.84 1.23
C PRO A 11 1.43 10.24 1.82
N ALA A 12 2.69 10.69 1.89
CA ALA A 12 3.01 12.03 2.40
C ALA A 12 2.39 13.14 1.53
N LEU A 13 2.45 13.00 0.20
CA LEU A 13 1.82 13.93 -0.74
C LEU A 13 0.30 13.93 -0.61
N VAL A 14 -0.34 12.75 -0.53
CA VAL A 14 -1.79 12.64 -0.32
C VAL A 14 -2.21 13.36 0.96
N VAL A 15 -1.46 13.21 2.04
CA VAL A 15 -1.72 13.92 3.30
C VAL A 15 -1.54 15.42 3.15
N TRP A 16 -0.48 15.85 2.49
CA TRP A 16 -0.18 17.27 2.27
C TRP A 16 -1.32 17.99 1.53
N PHE A 17 -1.86 17.36 0.48
CA PHE A 17 -2.91 17.96 -0.34
C PHE A 17 -4.31 17.84 0.28
N PHE A 18 -4.65 16.73 0.93
CA PHE A 18 -6.04 16.44 1.33
C PHE A 18 -6.28 16.44 2.84
N TYR A 19 -5.25 16.24 3.67
CA TYR A 19 -5.41 16.00 5.12
C TYR A 19 -4.45 16.85 5.97
N LYS A 20 -4.06 18.03 5.48
CA LYS A 20 -3.05 18.90 6.10
C LYS A 20 -3.32 19.23 7.56
N GLU A 21 -4.58 19.45 7.95
CA GLU A 21 -4.96 19.80 9.33
C GLU A 21 -4.68 18.66 10.32
N GLN A 22 -4.82 17.41 9.89
CA GLN A 22 -4.65 16.21 10.74
C GLN A 22 -3.48 15.35 10.25
N TRP A 23 -2.46 15.99 9.68
CA TRP A 23 -1.46 15.32 8.86
C TRP A 23 -0.77 14.13 9.54
N LYS A 24 -0.42 14.25 10.83
CA LYS A 24 0.24 13.16 11.58
C LYS A 24 -0.63 11.91 11.62
N LYS A 25 -1.91 12.08 12.00
CA LYS A 25 -2.85 10.97 12.13
C LYS A 25 -3.15 10.36 10.77
N SER A 26 -3.39 11.19 9.76
CA SER A 26 -3.71 10.70 8.42
C SER A 26 -2.53 9.98 7.76
N TYR A 27 -1.31 10.48 7.95
CA TYR A 27 -0.10 9.83 7.47
C TYR A 27 0.11 8.47 8.14
N LEU A 28 0.01 8.39 9.47
CA LEU A 28 0.13 7.12 10.17
C LEU A 28 -0.92 6.08 9.73
N LEU A 29 -2.16 6.51 9.45
CA LEU A 29 -3.21 5.61 8.96
C LEU A 29 -3.00 5.14 7.52
N LEU A 30 -2.45 5.98 6.64
CA LEU A 30 -2.05 5.55 5.30
C LEU A 30 -0.86 4.60 5.36
N MET A 31 0.16 4.95 6.15
CA MET A 31 1.37 4.14 6.32
C MET A 31 1.12 2.81 7.02
N SER A 32 0.04 2.68 7.82
CA SER A 32 -0.28 1.39 8.43
C SER A 32 -0.70 0.34 7.39
N ALA A 33 -1.01 0.74 6.15
CA ALA A 33 -1.29 -0.18 5.05
C ALA A 33 -0.09 -1.06 4.67
N MET A 34 1.15 -0.61 4.95
CA MET A 34 2.38 -1.40 4.74
C MET A 34 2.39 -2.72 5.53
N ILE A 35 1.43 -2.94 6.43
CA ILE A 35 1.27 -4.21 7.14
C ILE A 35 1.07 -5.40 6.20
N ILE A 36 0.57 -5.18 4.98
CA ILE A 36 0.38 -6.29 4.02
C ILE A 36 1.72 -6.83 3.50
N ASP A 37 2.79 -6.03 3.50
CA ASP A 37 4.15 -6.48 3.13
C ASP A 37 4.73 -7.55 4.07
N LEU A 38 4.10 -7.78 5.23
CA LEU A 38 4.55 -8.86 6.12
C LEU A 38 4.48 -10.24 5.45
N ASP A 39 3.69 -10.38 4.39
CA ASP A 39 3.64 -11.61 3.59
C ASP A 39 4.91 -11.84 2.74
N HIS A 40 5.76 -10.82 2.52
CA HIS A 40 7.08 -10.99 1.91
C HIS A 40 8.00 -11.88 2.75
N LEU A 41 7.78 -11.96 4.07
CA LEU A 41 8.56 -12.84 4.94
C LEU A 41 8.36 -14.34 4.60
N ILE A 42 7.31 -14.68 3.87
CA ILE A 42 6.98 -16.04 3.45
C ILE A 42 7.49 -16.32 2.02
N ALA A 43 7.98 -15.30 1.32
CA ALA A 43 8.52 -15.46 -0.03
C ALA A 43 9.92 -16.05 -0.06
N VAL A 44 10.23 -16.74 -1.16
CA VAL A 44 11.59 -17.20 -1.49
C VAL A 44 11.96 -16.70 -2.89
N PRO A 45 12.91 -15.75 -3.02
CA PRO A 45 13.62 -15.05 -1.95
C PRO A 45 12.71 -14.04 -1.22
N ILE A 46 13.04 -13.71 0.04
CA ILE A 46 12.26 -12.77 0.87
C ILE A 46 12.15 -11.40 0.17
N TYR A 47 13.28 -10.88 -0.31
CA TYR A 47 13.35 -9.61 -1.04
C TYR A 47 13.97 -9.82 -2.42
N ASP A 48 13.30 -9.32 -3.45
CA ASP A 48 13.80 -9.23 -4.82
C ASP A 48 13.28 -7.93 -5.44
N PRO A 49 14.15 -6.97 -5.80
CA PRO A 49 13.73 -5.69 -6.35
C PRO A 49 13.19 -5.76 -7.79
N ASN A 50 13.29 -6.90 -8.47
CA ASN A 50 12.83 -7.08 -9.85
C ASN A 50 11.59 -7.99 -9.94
N ARG A 51 10.97 -8.31 -8.80
CA ARG A 51 9.81 -9.20 -8.75
C ARG A 51 8.52 -8.41 -8.75
N CYS A 52 7.60 -8.77 -9.63
CA CYS A 52 6.20 -8.37 -9.54
C CYS A 52 5.56 -8.99 -8.28
N SER A 53 5.21 -8.15 -7.29
CA SER A 53 4.60 -8.59 -6.02
C SER A 53 3.14 -9.04 -6.18
N ILE A 54 2.42 -8.45 -7.15
CA ILE A 54 1.00 -8.74 -7.38
C ILE A 54 0.81 -10.20 -7.86
N GLY A 55 0.01 -10.96 -7.13
CA GLY A 55 -0.21 -12.39 -7.38
C GLY A 55 0.96 -13.31 -7.01
N PHE A 56 2.06 -12.75 -6.49
CA PHE A 56 3.18 -13.54 -5.96
C PHE A 56 3.03 -13.77 -4.46
N HIS A 57 2.54 -12.77 -3.73
CA HIS A 57 2.37 -12.83 -2.28
C HIS A 57 0.90 -13.01 -1.87
N PRO A 58 0.61 -13.76 -0.79
CA PRO A 58 -0.75 -14.06 -0.36
C PRO A 58 -1.67 -12.86 -0.14
N LEU A 59 -1.18 -11.73 0.37
CA LEU A 59 -1.94 -10.51 0.61
C LEU A 59 -1.95 -9.55 -0.60
N HIS A 60 -1.13 -9.84 -1.61
CA HIS A 60 -1.02 -9.10 -2.87
C HIS A 60 -1.75 -9.80 -4.02
N GLU A 61 -2.59 -10.78 -3.72
CA GLU A 61 -3.47 -11.45 -4.69
C GLU A 61 -4.48 -10.46 -5.30
N PRO A 62 -4.64 -10.40 -6.64
CA PRO A 62 -5.52 -9.43 -7.29
C PRO A 62 -6.98 -9.45 -6.79
N TYR A 63 -7.49 -10.62 -6.39
CA TYR A 63 -8.86 -10.75 -5.89
C TYR A 63 -9.05 -10.12 -4.51
N LEU A 64 -7.99 -9.94 -3.70
CA LEU A 64 -8.06 -9.27 -2.40
C LEU A 64 -8.31 -7.78 -2.52
N MET A 65 -8.03 -7.18 -3.67
CA MET A 65 -8.37 -5.78 -3.94
C MET A 65 -9.88 -5.51 -3.77
N ILE A 66 -10.74 -6.48 -4.07
CA ILE A 66 -12.19 -6.37 -3.84
C ILE A 66 -12.50 -6.30 -2.34
N LEU A 67 -11.83 -7.14 -1.53
CA LEU A 67 -11.95 -7.12 -0.07
C LEU A 67 -11.44 -5.80 0.49
N TYR A 68 -10.31 -5.29 -0.01
CA TYR A 68 -9.74 -4.02 0.42
C TYR A 68 -10.61 -2.82 0.04
N ALA A 69 -11.34 -2.90 -1.08
CA ALA A 69 -12.29 -1.86 -1.48
C ALA A 69 -13.39 -1.66 -0.42
N LEU A 70 -13.74 -2.69 0.34
CA LEU A 70 -14.70 -2.56 1.44
C LEU A 70 -14.22 -1.62 2.54
N PHE A 71 -12.90 -1.49 2.76
CA PHE A 71 -12.35 -0.55 3.76
C PHE A 71 -12.56 0.91 3.34
N LEU A 72 -12.77 1.20 2.06
CA LEU A 72 -13.06 2.55 1.55
C LEU A 72 -14.45 3.06 1.95
N ILE A 73 -15.38 2.16 2.26
CA ILE A 73 -16.79 2.51 2.51
C ILE A 73 -16.94 3.21 3.89
N PRO A 74 -16.55 2.60 5.03
CA PRO A 74 -16.73 3.22 6.33
C PRO A 74 -15.75 4.38 6.55
N ASN A 75 -16.24 5.52 7.04
CA ASN A 75 -15.40 6.69 7.36
C ASN A 75 -14.21 6.36 8.28
N LYS A 76 -14.39 5.41 9.20
CA LYS A 76 -13.35 5.00 10.17
C LYS A 76 -12.17 4.27 9.54
N THR A 77 -12.42 3.48 8.50
CA THR A 77 -11.42 2.65 7.82
C THR A 77 -10.96 3.24 6.49
N ARG A 78 -11.64 4.26 5.97
CA ARG A 78 -11.40 4.80 4.63
C ARG A 78 -9.96 5.18 4.38
N LEU A 79 -9.28 5.85 5.31
CA LEU A 79 -7.87 6.22 5.13
C LEU A 79 -6.97 4.99 5.03
N PHE A 80 -7.21 3.96 5.83
CA PHE A 80 -6.48 2.70 5.73
C PHE A 80 -6.74 2.02 4.38
N GLY A 81 -7.99 1.99 3.92
CA GLY A 81 -8.34 1.50 2.58
C GLY A 81 -7.64 2.27 1.46
N ILE A 82 -7.57 3.60 1.55
CA ILE A 82 -6.81 4.43 0.59
C ILE A 82 -5.33 4.04 0.61
N GLY A 83 -4.77 3.82 1.80
CA GLY A 83 -3.39 3.35 1.97
C GLY A 83 -3.14 2.02 1.27
N LEU A 84 -4.04 1.03 1.46
CA LEU A 84 -3.95 -0.27 0.79
C LEU A 84 -3.97 -0.15 -0.73
N PHE A 85 -4.79 0.73 -1.28
CA PHE A 85 -4.82 0.94 -2.73
C PHE A 85 -3.58 1.66 -3.25
N ILE A 86 -3.09 2.67 -2.54
CA ILE A 86 -1.82 3.32 -2.90
C ILE A 86 -0.68 2.30 -2.93
N HIS A 87 -0.60 1.47 -1.89
CA HIS A 87 0.36 0.37 -1.76
C HIS A 87 0.30 -0.57 -2.98
N LEU A 88 -0.85 -1.18 -3.23
CA LEU A 88 -1.03 -2.14 -4.33
C LEU A 88 -0.78 -1.52 -5.71
N ILE A 89 -1.11 -0.23 -5.91
CA ILE A 89 -0.83 0.47 -7.18
C ILE A 89 0.68 0.64 -7.38
N LEU A 90 1.42 0.95 -6.30
CA LEU A 90 2.87 1.06 -6.37
C LEU A 90 3.52 -0.31 -6.59
N ASP A 91 3.03 -1.37 -5.96
CA ASP A 91 3.47 -2.75 -6.23
C ASP A 91 3.20 -3.20 -7.66
N PHE A 92 2.05 -2.82 -8.20
CA PHE A 92 1.74 -3.11 -9.59
C PHE A 92 2.72 -2.42 -10.56
N SER A 93 3.34 -1.30 -10.17
CA SER A 93 4.31 -0.62 -11.03
C SER A 93 5.56 -1.46 -11.32
N ASP A 94 5.96 -2.34 -10.41
CA ASP A 94 7.07 -3.28 -10.61
C ASP A 94 6.72 -4.41 -11.61
N CYS A 95 5.43 -4.59 -11.92
CA CYS A 95 4.97 -5.54 -12.93
C CYS A 95 4.98 -4.96 -14.36
N LEU A 96 5.21 -3.65 -14.50
CA LEU A 96 5.19 -2.94 -15.79
C LEU A 96 6.59 -2.65 -16.35
N VAL A 97 7.63 -2.95 -15.59
CA VAL A 97 9.05 -2.68 -15.89
C VAL A 97 9.79 -3.99 -15.99
#